data_AF-A0A5E3X4W6-F1
#
_entry.id   AF-A0A5E3X4W6-F1
#
_cell.length_a   1.000
_cell.length_b   1.000
_cell.length_c   1.000
_cell.angle_alpha   90.00
_cell.angle_beta   90.00
_cell.angle_gamma   90.00
#
_symmetry.space_group_name_H-M   'P 1'
#
loop_
_entity.id
_entity.type
_entity.pdbx_description
1 polymer ?
#
loop_
_entity_poly.entity_id
_entity_poly.type
_entity_poly.pdbx_seq_one_letter_code
_entity_poly.pdbx_strand_id
1 'polypeptide(L)'
;MPIPLEKLIEKHCRGVRGGWDNLLGIVTGGSSAPIIPKDTCARVLMDYDSFKDAQTGLWIGTVIINGPVHRPRLRHCPLRPAVWPIQGLMRHFRALVEDRILKFRATNEPIMFGERLAADVGPSLALPDNLGVNLKEVAPLPTL
;
A
#
# COMPACT_ATOMS: atom_id res chain seq x y z
N MET A 1 11.52 12.00 27.91
CA MET A 1 11.07 12.98 26.90
C MET A 1 10.70 12.20 25.65
N PRO A 2 9.50 12.37 25.12
CA PRO A 2 9.10 11.72 23.89
C PRO A 2 9.82 12.38 22.70
N ILE A 3 10.40 11.56 21.82
CA ILE A 3 11.17 12.01 20.66
C ILE A 3 10.21 12.13 19.47
N PRO A 4 10.24 13.21 18.68
CA PRO A 4 9.47 13.29 17.44
C PRO A 4 9.79 12.13 16.50
N LEU A 5 8.77 11.52 15.89
CA LEU A 5 8.93 10.35 15.02
C LEU A 5 9.89 10.64 13.84
N GLU A 6 9.79 11.82 13.26
CA GLU A 6 10.67 12.28 12.17
C GLU A 6 12.14 12.29 12.59
N LYS A 7 12.46 12.90 13.74
CA LYS A 7 13.82 12.92 14.28
C LYS A 7 14.37 11.53 14.55
N LEU A 8 13.51 10.60 14.98
CA LEU A 8 13.89 9.22 15.23
C LEU A 8 14.30 8.52 13.93
N ILE A 9 13.52 8.70 12.86
CA ILE A 9 13.78 8.06 11.55
C ILE A 9 15.05 8.63 10.92
N GLU A 10 15.24 9.94 10.96
CA GLU A 10 16.43 10.59 10.41
C GLU A 10 17.70 10.15 11.15
N LYS A 11 17.65 10.15 12.49
CA LYS A 11 18.83 9.88 13.32
C LYS A 11 19.18 8.39 13.39
N HIS A 12 18.19 7.51 13.52
CA HIS A 12 18.42 6.09 13.80
C HIS A 12 18.17 5.17 12.60
N CYS A 13 17.29 5.57 11.68
CA CYS A 13 16.89 4.73 10.54
C CYS A 13 17.52 5.18 9.21
N ARG A 14 18.49 6.10 9.23
CA ARG A 14 19.16 6.66 8.05
C ARG A 14 18.21 7.43 7.11
N GLY A 15 17.07 7.90 7.63
CA GLY A 15 16.09 8.65 6.87
C GLY A 15 15.20 7.80 5.96
N VAL A 16 14.25 8.47 5.30
CA VAL A 16 13.33 7.85 4.34
C VAL A 16 13.99 7.72 2.97
N ARG A 17 13.78 6.58 2.30
CA ARG A 17 14.30 6.37 0.93
C ARG A 17 13.65 7.34 -0.05
N GLY A 18 14.46 8.21 -0.66
CA GLY A 18 13.98 9.30 -1.51
C GLY A 18 13.66 10.60 -0.75
N GLY A 19 14.03 10.68 0.53
CA GLY A 19 13.76 11.85 1.38
C GLY A 19 12.39 11.79 2.05
N TRP A 20 12.16 12.69 3.01
CA TRP A 20 10.90 12.77 3.74
C TRP A 20 9.73 13.14 2.82
N ASP A 21 10.00 13.86 1.73
CA ASP A 21 8.98 14.21 0.73
C ASP A 21 8.47 13.04 -0.09
N ASN A 22 9.23 11.95 -0.14
CA ASN A 22 8.82 10.72 -0.82
C ASN A 22 8.00 9.77 0.10
N LEU A 23 7.78 10.15 1.36
CA LEU A 23 7.00 9.40 2.32
C LEU A 23 5.50 9.56 2.03
N LEU A 24 4.79 8.44 1.89
CA LEU A 24 3.32 8.46 1.81
C LEU A 24 2.72 8.33 3.22
N GLY A 25 3.16 7.32 3.95
CA GLY A 25 2.68 7.06 5.30
C GLY A 25 3.51 6.01 6.03
N ILE A 26 3.24 5.87 7.32
CA ILE A 26 3.94 4.93 8.19
C ILE A 26 2.91 4.07 8.90
N VAL A 27 3.15 2.76 8.92
CA VAL A 27 2.45 1.81 9.80
C VAL A 27 3.26 1.73 11.07
N THR A 28 2.77 2.26 12.18
CA THR A 28 3.54 2.33 13.44
C THR A 28 3.34 1.11 14.32
N GLY A 29 2.24 0.38 14.16
CA GLY A 29 1.84 -0.74 15.02
C GLY A 29 1.79 -2.10 14.34
N GLY A 30 2.61 -2.32 13.30
CA GLY A 30 2.60 -3.53 12.48
C GLY A 30 1.30 -3.76 11.72
N SER A 31 1.04 -5.00 11.30
CA SER A 31 -0.15 -5.35 10.48
C SER A 31 -1.50 -5.17 11.20
N SER A 32 -1.48 -4.87 12.50
CA SER A 32 -2.65 -4.64 13.34
C SER A 32 -3.04 -3.17 13.50
N ALA A 33 -2.23 -2.23 13.00
CA ALA A 33 -2.49 -0.80 13.13
C ALA A 33 -2.81 -0.14 11.78
N PRO A 34 -3.63 0.93 11.78
CA PRO A 34 -3.88 1.71 10.57
C PRO A 34 -2.64 2.49 10.13
N ILE A 35 -2.57 2.79 8.83
CA ILE A 35 -1.54 3.68 8.27
C ILE A 35 -1.82 5.11 8.71
N ILE A 36 -0.76 5.82 9.10
CA ILE A 36 -0.77 7.25 9.37
C ILE A 36 -0.17 7.99 8.16
N PRO A 37 -0.79 9.07 7.65
CA PRO A 37 -0.23 9.87 6.56
C PRO A 37 0.97 10.73 7.02
N LYS A 38 1.82 11.13 6.06
CA LYS A 38 3.01 11.98 6.29
C LYS A 38 2.75 13.17 7.23
N ASP A 39 1.66 13.91 7.02
CA ASP A 39 1.35 15.14 7.80
C ASP A 39 1.07 14.86 9.28
N THR A 40 0.52 13.69 9.59
CA THR A 40 0.31 13.26 10.96
C THR A 40 1.60 12.67 11.53
N CYS A 41 2.39 11.92 10.75
CA CYS A 41 3.69 11.41 11.17
C CYS A 41 4.69 12.51 11.59
N ALA A 42 4.66 13.68 10.94
CA ALA A 42 5.53 14.82 11.28
C ALA A 42 5.18 15.46 12.65
N ARG A 43 3.94 15.31 13.11
CA ARG A 43 3.44 15.92 14.36
C ARG A 43 3.41 14.96 15.54
N VAL A 44 3.48 13.65 15.28
CA VAL A 44 3.35 12.62 16.30
C VAL A 44 4.68 12.44 17.06
N LEU A 45 4.55 12.34 18.38
CA LEU A 45 5.64 12.00 19.27
C LEU A 45 5.69 10.49 19.48
N MET A 46 6.88 9.95 19.74
CA MET A 46 7.08 8.53 20.01
C MET A 46 6.66 8.18 21.45
N ASP A 47 5.36 8.27 21.74
CA ASP A 47 4.73 7.86 23.00
C ASP A 47 3.36 7.22 22.75
N TYR A 48 2.87 6.48 23.73
CA TYR A 48 1.61 5.74 23.59
C TYR A 48 0.42 6.68 23.38
N ASP A 49 0.39 7.82 24.08
CA ASP A 49 -0.73 8.75 24.07
C ASP A 49 -0.86 9.47 22.73
N SER A 50 0.24 9.96 22.13
CA SER A 50 0.19 10.59 20.80
C SER A 50 -0.22 9.60 19.71
N PHE A 51 0.16 8.33 19.82
CA PHE A 51 -0.28 7.30 18.87
C PHE A 51 -1.75 6.95 19.05
N LYS A 52 -2.23 6.90 20.30
CA LYS A 52 -3.66 6.71 20.60
C LYS A 52 -4.49 7.86 20.03
N ASP A 53 -4.02 9.10 20.18
CA ASP A 53 -4.67 10.29 19.62
C ASP A 53 -4.65 10.30 18.09
N ALA A 54 -3.58 9.78 17.49
CA ALA A 54 -3.48 9.51 16.05
C ALA A 54 -4.26 8.24 15.60
N GLN A 55 -5.08 7.65 16.47
CA GLN A 55 -5.90 6.46 16.23
C GLN A 55 -5.12 5.23 15.73
N THR A 56 -3.88 5.07 16.19
CA THR A 56 -3.00 3.96 15.80
C THR A 56 -2.39 3.26 17.02
N GLY A 57 -1.68 2.15 16.77
CA GLY A 57 -0.91 1.42 17.77
C GLY A 57 0.58 1.74 17.71
N LEU A 58 1.25 1.63 18.86
CA LEU A 58 2.70 1.66 18.99
C LEU A 58 3.25 0.22 18.99
N TRP A 59 3.95 -0.17 17.92
CA TRP A 59 4.61 -1.48 17.84
C TRP A 59 5.76 -1.47 16.81
N ILE A 60 6.20 -2.63 16.31
CA ILE A 60 7.18 -2.72 15.21
C ILE A 60 6.56 -2.09 13.97
N GLY A 61 7.06 -0.91 13.61
CA GLY A 61 6.56 -0.14 12.47
C GLY A 61 7.18 -0.54 11.13
N THR A 62 6.41 -0.38 10.07
CA THR A 62 6.85 -0.49 8.67
C THR A 62 6.61 0.84 7.95
N VAL A 63 7.60 1.33 7.23
CA VAL A 63 7.54 2.60 6.49
C VAL A 63 7.06 2.34 5.05
N ILE A 64 6.09 3.13 4.56
CA ILE A 64 5.59 3.05 3.20
C ILE A 64 6.14 4.22 2.38
N ILE A 65 7.00 3.87 1.42
CA ILE A 65 7.63 4.81 0.49
C ILE A 65 6.93 4.78 -0.86
N ASN A 66 6.87 5.93 -1.53
CA ASN A 66 6.48 5.99 -2.93
C ASN A 66 7.63 5.43 -3.79
N GLY A 67 7.42 4.29 -4.46
CA GLY A 67 8.44 3.62 -5.26
C GLY A 67 7.88 2.49 -6.12
N PRO A 68 8.66 1.97 -7.08
CA PRO A 68 8.22 0.90 -7.96
C PRO A 68 7.93 -0.37 -7.17
N VAL A 69 6.70 -0.88 -7.31
CA VAL A 69 6.27 -2.14 -6.71
C VAL A 69 7.06 -3.29 -7.35
N HIS A 70 8.07 -3.80 -6.66
CA HIS A 70 8.71 -5.04 -7.06
C HIS A 70 7.78 -6.18 -6.64
N ARG A 71 7.33 -7.01 -7.60
CA ARG A 71 6.50 -8.20 -7.30
C ARG A 71 7.24 -9.05 -6.26
N PRO A 72 6.79 -9.11 -4.99
CA PRO A 72 7.39 -10.02 -4.05
C PRO A 72 6.85 -11.41 -4.40
N ARG A 73 7.73 -12.42 -4.53
CA ARG A 73 7.27 -13.81 -4.41
C ARG A 73 6.83 -13.99 -2.97
N LEU A 74 5.55 -13.75 -2.69
CA LEU A 74 4.96 -13.95 -1.38
C LEU A 74 5.04 -15.44 -1.04
N ARG A 75 6.05 -15.83 -0.25
CA ARG A 75 6.00 -17.09 0.47
C ARG A 75 4.99 -16.92 1.59
N HIS A 76 4.00 -17.82 1.60
CA HIS A 76 2.89 -17.87 2.54
C HIS A 76 3.37 -17.65 3.99
N CYS A 77 2.95 -16.54 4.61
CA CYS A 77 3.10 -16.32 6.04
C CYS A 77 1.74 -16.57 6.69
N PRO A 78 1.62 -17.48 7.68
CA PRO A 78 0.34 -17.91 8.22
C PRO A 78 -0.26 -16.94 9.26
N LEU A 79 0.27 -15.73 9.38
CA LEU A 79 -0.18 -14.76 10.38
C LEU A 79 -1.29 -13.87 9.82
N ARG A 80 -2.52 -14.13 10.30
CA ARG A 80 -3.71 -13.26 10.50
C ARG A 80 -4.00 -12.20 9.41
N PRO A 81 -5.23 -12.11 8.86
CA PRO A 81 -5.52 -11.19 7.75
C PRO A 81 -5.22 -9.74 8.15
N ALA A 82 -4.23 -9.13 7.48
CA ALA A 82 -3.75 -7.77 7.68
C ALA A 82 -4.74 -6.72 7.10
N VAL A 83 -5.97 -6.75 7.58
CA VAL A 83 -7.07 -5.92 7.06
C VAL A 83 -6.86 -4.43 7.38
N TRP A 84 -6.28 -4.11 8.53
CA TRP A 84 -6.16 -2.73 9.02
C TRP A 84 -5.23 -1.84 8.18
N PRO A 85 -4.02 -2.29 7.79
CA PRO A 85 -3.18 -1.54 6.85
C PRO A 85 -3.86 -1.31 5.51
N ILE A 86 -4.57 -2.31 4.97
CA ILE A 86 -5.28 -2.18 3.69
C ILE A 86 -6.42 -1.16 3.81
N GLN A 87 -7.16 -1.19 4.91
CA GLN A 87 -8.20 -0.19 5.17
C GLN A 87 -7.63 1.22 5.37
N GLY A 88 -6.50 1.36 6.06
CA GLY A 88 -5.80 2.65 6.19
C GLY A 88 -5.31 3.16 4.84
N LEU A 89 -4.76 2.25 4.01
CA LEU A 89 -4.32 2.55 2.66
C LEU A 89 -5.47 3.07 1.80
N MET A 90 -6.61 2.36 1.80
CA MET A 90 -7.78 2.77 1.02
C MET A 90 -8.48 4.00 1.59
N ARG A 91 -8.34 4.31 2.88
CA ARG A 91 -8.89 5.55 3.44
C ARG A 91 -8.09 6.79 3.05
N HIS A 92 -6.76 6.69 3.05
CA HIS A 92 -5.89 7.85 2.84
C HIS A 92 -5.33 7.97 1.42
N PHE A 93 -5.18 6.86 0.70
CA PHE A 93 -4.45 6.82 -0.57
C PHE A 93 -5.26 6.21 -1.71
N ARG A 94 -6.60 6.16 -1.59
CA ARG A 94 -7.49 5.65 -2.65
C ARG A 94 -7.23 6.30 -4.00
N ALA A 95 -7.17 7.62 -4.05
CA ALA A 95 -6.92 8.36 -5.29
C ALA A 95 -5.59 7.96 -5.95
N LEU A 96 -4.51 7.83 -5.16
CA LEU A 96 -3.21 7.38 -5.68
C LEU A 96 -3.24 5.92 -6.17
N VAL A 97 -4.01 5.06 -5.50
CA VAL A 97 -4.18 3.66 -5.91
C VAL A 97 -4.97 3.60 -7.22
N GLU A 98 -6.06 4.33 -7.33
CA GLU A 98 -6.89 4.42 -8.54
C GLU A 98 -6.07 4.95 -9.73
N ASP A 99 -5.34 6.05 -9.55
CA ASP A 99 -4.44 6.61 -10.57
C ASP A 99 -3.39 5.59 -11.04
N ARG A 100 -2.83 4.81 -10.11
CA ARG A 100 -1.85 3.77 -10.44
C ARG A 100 -2.49 2.61 -11.19
N ILE A 101 -3.69 2.19 -10.81
CA ILE A 101 -4.44 1.16 -11.52
C ILE A 101 -4.73 1.63 -12.95
N LEU A 102 -5.18 2.87 -13.14
CA LEU A 102 -5.44 3.44 -14.46
C LEU A 102 -4.17 3.50 -15.32
N LYS A 103 -3.05 3.99 -14.77
CA LYS A 103 -1.76 4.01 -15.46
C LYS A 103 -1.29 2.62 -15.85
N PHE A 104 -1.47 1.64 -14.95
CA PHE A 104 -1.10 0.25 -15.23
C PHE A 104 -1.96 -0.33 -16.35
N ARG A 105 -3.27 -0.09 -16.34
CA ARG A 105 -4.19 -0.54 -17.40
C ARG A 105 -3.95 0.15 -18.75
N ALA A 106 -3.57 1.42 -18.75
CA ALA A 106 -3.24 2.13 -19.98
C ALA A 106 -1.99 1.58 -20.68
N THR A 107 -1.09 0.96 -19.91
CA THR A 107 0.20 0.47 -20.43
C THR A 107 0.20 -1.03 -20.70
N ASN A 108 -0.61 -1.82 -19.97
CA ASN A 108 -0.58 -3.28 -20.02
C ASN A 108 -1.88 -3.87 -20.55
N GLU A 109 -1.78 -5.09 -21.08
CA GLU A 109 -2.91 -5.92 -21.47
C GLU A 109 -3.81 -6.32 -20.29
N PRO A 110 -5.06 -6.75 -20.55
CA PRO A 110 -6.00 -7.15 -19.53
C PRO A 110 -5.41 -8.17 -18.55
N ILE A 111 -5.69 -7.94 -17.27
CA ILE A 111 -5.21 -8.77 -16.17
C ILE A 111 -6.25 -9.87 -15.91
N MET A 112 -5.79 -11.11 -15.86
CA MET A 112 -6.60 -12.27 -15.53
C MET A 112 -6.71 -12.46 -14.02
N PHE A 113 -7.75 -13.17 -13.59
CA PHE A 113 -7.84 -13.59 -12.18
C PHE A 113 -6.61 -14.43 -11.80
N GLY A 114 -5.99 -14.07 -10.68
CA GLY A 114 -4.73 -14.68 -10.23
C GLY A 114 -3.46 -13.95 -10.67
N GLU A 115 -3.53 -12.65 -10.98
CA GLU A 115 -2.37 -11.75 -11.22
C GLU A 115 -1.51 -12.11 -12.44
N ARG A 116 -2.08 -12.82 -13.43
CA ARG A 116 -1.45 -13.14 -14.72
C ARG A 116 -1.90 -12.16 -15.80
N LEU A 117 -0.99 -11.74 -16.67
CA LEU A 117 -1.38 -10.98 -17.86
C LEU A 117 -1.96 -11.92 -18.91
N ALA A 118 -2.88 -11.43 -19.75
CA ALA A 118 -3.38 -12.19 -20.89
C ALA A 118 -2.21 -12.64 -21.80
N ALA A 119 -1.23 -11.77 -22.04
CA ALA A 119 0.01 -12.08 -22.75
C ALA A 119 0.82 -13.26 -22.17
N ASP A 120 0.73 -13.52 -20.85
CA ASP A 120 1.48 -14.61 -20.22
C ASP A 120 0.86 -15.99 -20.53
N VAL A 121 -0.35 -16.02 -21.12
CA VAL A 121 -1.05 -17.26 -21.48
C VAL A 121 -0.92 -17.54 -22.96
N GLY A 122 -0.43 -18.74 -23.29
CA GLY A 122 -0.27 -19.15 -24.68
C GLY A 122 -1.61 -19.16 -25.43
N PRO A 123 -1.66 -18.69 -26.69
CA PRO A 123 -2.89 -18.58 -27.48
C PRO A 123 -3.55 -19.93 -27.80
N SER A 124 -2.85 -21.03 -27.58
CA SER A 124 -3.36 -22.40 -27.75
C SER A 124 -4.07 -22.96 -26.51
N LEU A 125 -4.08 -22.24 -25.39
CA LEU A 125 -4.69 -22.72 -24.15
C LEU A 125 -6.16 -22.30 -24.09
N ALA A 126 -7.06 -23.29 -24.04
CA ALA A 126 -8.47 -23.02 -23.76
C ALA A 126 -8.60 -22.48 -22.32
N LEU A 127 -8.93 -21.19 -22.21
CA LEU A 127 -9.11 -20.51 -20.93
C LEU A 127 -10.59 -20.50 -20.56
N PRO A 128 -10.97 -20.98 -19.37
CA PRO A 128 -12.33 -20.87 -18.90
C PRO A 128 -12.70 -19.40 -18.66
N ASP A 129 -13.95 -19.03 -18.98
CA ASP A 129 -14.43 -17.64 -18.92
C ASP A 129 -14.35 -17.02 -17.51
N ASN A 130 -14.35 -17.86 -16.47
CA ASN A 130 -14.20 -17.43 -15.08
C ASN A 130 -12.80 -16.83 -14.77
N LEU A 131 -11.80 -17.02 -15.65
CA LEU A 131 -10.50 -16.38 -15.51
C LEU A 131 -10.48 -14.92 -15.99
N GLY A 132 -11.60 -14.43 -16.52
CA GLY A 132 -11.82 -13.02 -16.75
C GLY A 132 -11.16 -12.46 -18.01
N VAL A 133 -10.52 -13.31 -18.83
CA VAL A 133 -9.78 -12.92 -20.05
C VAL A 133 -10.70 -12.26 -21.07
N ASN A 134 -11.92 -12.78 -21.19
CA ASN A 134 -12.93 -12.32 -22.14
C ASN A 134 -13.91 -11.30 -21.54
N LEU A 135 -13.71 -10.85 -20.30
CA LEU A 135 -14.60 -9.88 -19.68
C LEU A 135 -14.33 -8.49 -20.27
N LYS A 136 -15.39 -7.84 -20.75
CA LYS A 136 -15.31 -6.43 -21.14
C LYS A 136 -14.94 -5.62 -19.90
N GLU A 137 -13.85 -4.86 -19.98
CA GLU A 137 -13.46 -3.98 -18.90
C GLU A 137 -14.57 -2.96 -18.61
N VAL A 138 -14.91 -2.83 -17.32
CA VAL A 138 -15.84 -1.79 -16.88
C VAL A 138 -15.10 -0.47 -16.98
N ALA A 139 -15.61 0.43 -17.84
CA ALA A 139 -15.10 1.79 -17.96
C ALA A 139 -15.09 2.47 -16.57
N PRO A 140 -14.08 3.31 -16.26
CA PRO A 140 -14.00 3.97 -14.97
C PRO A 140 -15.31 4.72 -14.70
N LEU A 141 -15.85 4.54 -13.49
CA LEU A 141 -17.04 5.27 -13.06
C LEU A 141 -16.76 6.77 -13.18
N PRO A 142 -17.70 7.58 -13.71
CA PRO A 142 -17.52 9.02 -13.74
C PRO A 142 -17.31 9.51 -12.31
N THR A 143 -16.27 10.32 -12.09
CA THR A 143 -16.08 11.04 -10.84
C THR A 143 -17.30 11.92 -10.61
N LEU A 144 -18.03 11.66 -9.52
CA LEU A 144 -19.12 12.51 -9.03
C LEU A 144 -18.62 13.91 -8.69
#